data_AF-A0A6N7TM05-F1
#
_entry.id   AF-A0A6N7TM05-F1
#
_cell.length_a   1.000
_cell.length_b   1.000
_cell.length_c   1.000
_cell.angle_alpha   90.00
_cell.angle_beta   90.00
_cell.angle_gamma   90.00
#
_symmetry.space_group_name_H-M   'P 1'
#
loop_
_entity.id
_entity.type
_entity.pdbx_description
1 polymer ?
#
loop_
_entity_poly.entity_id
_entity_poly.type
_entity_poly.pdbx_seq_one_letter_code
_entity_poly.pdbx_strand_id
1 'polypeptide(L)' 'MVNKPQDFLTLTGAARRARSEGYDITYHSLRNLVAAGYISHVPNGSRIYIFYPNLVNFIQNGLTAEQSLEYQLSRARN' A
#
# COMPACT_ATOMS: atom_id res chain seq x y z
N MET A 1 -20.57 -18.83 4.75
CA MET A 1 -19.34 -18.77 3.93
C MET A 1 -18.82 -17.35 4.01
N VAL A 2 -17.69 -17.11 4.69
CA VAL A 2 -17.03 -15.79 4.63
C VAL A 2 -16.49 -15.65 3.21
N ASN A 3 -17.13 -14.80 2.42
CA ASN A 3 -16.65 -14.39 1.11
C ASN A 3 -15.36 -13.59 1.37
N LYS A 4 -14.20 -14.26 1.46
CA LYS A 4 -12.93 -13.55 1.58
C LYS A 4 -12.83 -12.67 0.33
N PRO A 5 -12.82 -11.34 0.46
CA PRO A 5 -12.61 -10.48 -0.70
C PRO A 5 -11.28 -10.87 -1.33
N GLN A 6 -11.20 -10.87 -2.65
CA GLN A 6 -9.93 -11.07 -3.34
C GLN A 6 -8.90 -10.08 -2.78
N ASP A 7 -7.78 -10.60 -2.25
CA ASP A 7 -6.81 -9.77 -1.55
C ASP A 7 -6.00 -8.85 -2.48
N PHE A 8 -6.02 -9.11 -3.79
CA PHE A 8 -5.50 -8.19 -4.80
C PHE A 8 -6.57 -7.17 -5.19
N LEU A 9 -6.34 -5.91 -4.82
CA LEU A 9 -7.27 -4.81 -5.05
C LEU A 9 -6.62 -3.73 -5.90
N THR A 10 -7.40 -3.06 -6.74
CA THR A 10 -6.96 -1.80 -7.34
C THR A 10 -6.69 -0.77 -6.25
N LEU A 11 -5.87 0.25 -6.51
CA LEU A 11 -5.63 1.33 -5.54
C LEU A 11 -6.94 1.96 -5.02
N THR A 12 -7.92 2.17 -5.92
CA THR A 12 -9.25 2.67 -5.54
C THR A 12 -10.01 1.67 -4.67
N GLY A 13 -9.96 0.38 -5.00
CA GLY A 13 -10.60 -0.67 -4.22
C GLY A 13 -10.00 -0.80 -2.82
N ALA A 14 -8.67 -0.78 -2.73
CA ALA A 14 -7.95 -0.83 -1.46
C ALA A 14 -8.23 0.39 -0.57
N ALA A 15 -8.19 1.60 -1.11
CA ALA A 15 -8.51 2.81 -0.34
C ALA A 15 -9.98 2.87 0.11
N ARG A 16 -10.91 2.31 -0.67
CA ARG A 16 -12.32 2.17 -0.25
C ARG A 16 -12.46 1.15 0.87
N ARG A 17 -11.86 -0.03 0.72
CA ARG A 17 -11.89 -1.10 1.72
C ARG A 17 -11.25 -0.66 3.03
N ALA A 18 -10.07 -0.04 2.96
CA ALA A 18 -9.36 0.46 4.13
C ALA A 18 -10.21 1.44 4.94
N ARG A 19 -10.86 2.41 4.27
CA ARG A 19 -11.79 3.33 4.94
C ARG A 19 -13.03 2.64 5.51
N SER A 20 -13.58 1.64 4.83
CA SER A 20 -14.70 0.86 5.39
C SER A 20 -14.30 0.01 6.60
N GLU A 21 -13.03 -0.37 6.69
CA GLU A 21 -12.44 -1.09 7.82
C GLU A 21 -11.92 -0.14 8.93
N GLY A 22 -12.08 1.18 8.77
CA GLY A 22 -11.75 2.19 9.79
C GLY A 22 -10.34 2.78 9.69
N TYR A 23 -9.57 2.45 8.65
CA TYR A 23 -8.26 3.05 8.43
C TYR A 23 -8.38 4.40 7.73
N ASP A 24 -7.67 5.41 8.25
CA ASP A 24 -7.57 6.73 7.64
C ASP A 24 -6.49 6.76 6.55
N ILE A 25 -6.83 6.25 5.36
CA ILE A 25 -5.97 6.34 4.19
C ILE A 25 -6.75 6.78 2.94
N THR A 26 -6.22 7.79 2.26
CA THR A 26 -6.77 8.28 1.00
C THR A 26 -6.16 7.55 -0.20
N TYR A 27 -6.87 7.58 -1.34
CA TYR A 27 -6.31 7.11 -2.61
C TYR A 27 -4.98 7.79 -2.97
N HIS A 28 -4.87 9.10 -2.73
CA HIS A 28 -3.68 9.88 -3.06
C HIS A 28 -2.49 9.48 -2.19
N SER A 29 -2.72 9.33 -0.87
CA SER A 29 -1.71 8.83 0.06
C SER A 29 -1.24 7.43 -0.33
N LEU A 30 -2.18 6.52 -0.62
CA LEU A 30 -1.85 5.16 -1.06
C LEU A 30 -1.06 5.14 -2.36
N ARG A 31 -1.44 5.96 -3.35
CA ARG A 31 -0.71 6.10 -4.62
C ARG A 31 0.72 6.57 -4.39
N ASN A 32 0.93 7.52 -3.48
CA ASN A 32 2.26 8.03 -3.15
C ASN A 32 3.11 6.97 -2.44
N LEU A 33 2.52 6.17 -1.55
CA LEU A 33 3.22 5.06 -0.89
C LEU A 33 3.69 4.00 -1.91
N VAL A 34 2.83 3.65 -2.87
CA VAL A 34 3.17 2.72 -3.94
C VAL A 34 4.26 3.30 -4.85
N ALA A 35 4.14 4.58 -5.23
CA ALA A 35 5.15 5.26 -6.06
C ALA A 35 6.50 5.41 -5.35
N ALA A 36 6.50 5.55 -4.03
CA ALA A 36 7.69 5.59 -3.19
C ALA A 36 8.29 4.20 -2.91
N GLY A 37 7.65 3.11 -3.37
CA GLY A 37 8.13 1.74 -3.18
C GLY A 37 7.78 1.11 -1.83
N TYR A 38 7.01 1.79 -0.97
CA TYR A 38 6.66 1.26 0.36
C TYR A 38 5.62 0.15 0.32
N ILE A 39 4.76 0.16 -0.70
CA ILE A 39 3.74 -0.87 -0.90
C ILE A 39 4.00 -1.53 -2.25
N SER A 40 4.35 -2.82 -2.20
CA SER A 40 4.53 -3.63 -3.40
C SER A 40 3.24 -3.68 -4.23
N HIS A 41 3.40 -3.62 -5.55
CA HIS A 41 2.28 -3.59 -6.48
C HIS A 41 2.52 -4.49 -7.68
N VAL A 42 1.42 -4.85 -8.35
CA VAL A 42 1.40 -5.61 -9.60
C VAL A 42 0.74 -4.75 -10.68
N PRO A 43 1.49 -4.36 -11.74
CA PRO A 43 0.89 -3.69 -12.88
C PRO A 43 0.06 -4.68 -13.71
N ASN A 44 -1.10 -4.23 -14.20
CA ASN A 44 -1.96 -4.98 -15.11
C ASN A 44 -2.60 -3.99 -16.10
N GLY A 45 -1.93 -3.82 -17.26
CA GLY A 45 -2.27 -2.77 -18.22
C GLY A 45 -2.18 -1.39 -17.57
N SER A 46 -3.25 -0.61 -17.68
CA SER A 46 -3.36 0.72 -17.05
C SER A 46 -3.69 0.69 -15.56
N ARG A 47 -3.97 -0.49 -14.99
CA ARG A 47 -4.37 -0.65 -13.58
C ARG A 47 -3.19 -1.13 -12.75
N ILE A 48 -3.15 -0.62 -11.53
CA ILE A 48 -2.21 -1.08 -10.50
C ILE A 48 -3.00 -1.79 -9.43
N TYR A 49 -2.57 -3.01 -9.11
CA TYR A 49 -3.10 -3.82 -8.03
C TYR A 49 -2.11 -3.87 -6.88
N ILE A 50 -2.61 -3.90 -5.65
CA ILE A 50 -1.82 -4.15 -4.46
C ILE A 50 -2.39 -5.34 -3.72
N PHE A 51 -1.53 -6.03 -2.98
CA PHE A 51 -1.95 -7.04 -2.04
C PHE A 51 -2.40 -6.36 -0.74
N TYR A 52 -3.70 -6.38 -0.45
CA TYR A 52 -4.33 -5.65 0.64
C TYR A 52 -3.74 -5.95 2.03
N PRO A 53 -3.38 -7.20 2.37
CA PRO A 53 -2.70 -7.48 3.64
C PRO A 53 -1.39 -6.70 3.83
N ASN A 54 -0.65 -6.39 2.76
CA ASN A 54 0.57 -5.57 2.88
C ASN A 54 0.24 -4.12 3.26
N LEU A 55 -0.87 -3.59 2.73
CA LEU A 55 -1.35 -2.26 3.12
C LEU A 55 -1.75 -2.23 4.60
N VAL A 56 -2.53 -3.21 5.06
CA VAL A 56 -2.94 -3.30 6.46
C VAL A 56 -1.73 -3.42 7.38
N ASN A 57 -0.79 -4.31 7.04
CA ASN A 57 0.44 -4.47 7.80
C ASN A 57 1.25 -3.17 7.87
N PHE A 58 1.38 -2.44 6.76
CA PHE A 58 2.06 -1.15 6.73
C PHE A 58 1.37 -0.11 7.62
N ILE A 59 0.03 -0.02 7.58
CA ILE A 59 -0.71 0.95 8.41
C ILE A 59 -0.57 0.62 9.91
N GLN A 60 -0.60 -0.65 10.27
CA GLN A 60 -0.54 -1.09 11.66
C GLN A 60 0.88 -1.07 12.25
N ASN A 61 1.86 -1.51 11.47
CA ASN A 61 3.22 -1.77 11.96
C ASN A 61 4.26 -0.79 11.42
N GLY A 62 3.89 0.06 10.44
CA GLY A 62 4.82 0.99 9.81
C GLY A 62 5.92 0.30 9.01
N LEU A 63 7.01 1.05 8.80
CA LEU A 63 8.25 0.54 8.21
C LEU A 63 9.18 0.05 9.32
N THR A 64 9.99 -0.95 9.01
CA THR A 64 11.11 -1.29 9.89
C THR A 64 12.16 -0.17 9.87
N ALA A 65 13.02 -0.14 10.89
CA ALA A 65 14.14 0.81 10.94
C ALA A 65 15.06 0.67 9.72
N GLU A 66 15.29 -0.57 9.27
CA GLU A 66 16.10 -0.89 8.10
C GLU A 66 15.46 -0.36 6.80
N GLN A 67 14.16 -0.60 6.58
CA GLN A 67 13.43 -0.06 5.42
C GLN A 67 13.37 1.48 5.43
N SER A 68 13.21 2.07 6.62
CA SER A 68 13.24 3.53 6.78
C SER A 68 14.62 4.11 6.44
N LEU A 69 15.69 3.45 6.89
CA LEU A 69 17.07 3.84 6.59
C LEU A 69 17.37 3.70 5.09
N GLU A 70 16.99 2.59 4.47
CA GLU A 70 17.17 2.36 3.03
C GLU A 70 16.46 3.44 2.21
N TYR A 71 15.23 3.81 2.59
CA TYR A 71 14.52 4.91 1.95
C TYR A 71 15.26 6.24 2.09
N GLN A 72 15.70 6.60 3.30
CA GLN A 72 16.45 7.85 3.53
C GLN A 72 17.74 7.90 2.70
N LEU A 73 18.48 6.79 2.65
CA LEU A 73 19.71 6.68 1.86
C LEU A 73 19.43 6.78 0.36
N SER A 74 18.34 6.21 -0.15
CA SER A 74 17.93 6.34 -1.55
C SER A 74 17.61 7.78 -1.94
N ARG A 75 17.05 8.56 -1.01
CA ARG A 75 16.75 9.99 -1.20
C ARG A 75 18.00 10.85 -1.16
N ALA A 76 18.96 10.53 -0.30
CA ALA A 76 20.22 11.28 -0.17
C ALA A 76 21.20 11.05 -1.35
N ARG A 77 20.96 10.01 -2.15
CA ARG A 77 21.75 9.66 -3.34
C ARG A 77 21.25 10.29 -4.65
N ASN A 78 20.10 10.98 -4.63
CA ASN A 78 19.57 11.77 -5.74
C ASN A 78 19.78 13.26 -5.47
#